data_AF-A0A951CRP2-F1
#
_entry.id   AF-A0A951CRP2-F1
#
_cell.length_a   1.000
_cell.length_b   1.000
_cell.length_c   1.000
_cell.angle_alpha   90.00
_cell.angle_beta   90.00
_cell.angle_gamma   90.00
#
_symmetry.space_group_name_H-M   'P 1'
#
loop_
_entity.id
_entity.type
_entity.pdbx_description
1 polymer ?
#
loop_
_entity_poly.entity_id
_entity_poly.type
_entity_poly.pdbx_seq_one_letter_code
_entity_poly.pdbx_strand_id
1 'polypeptide(L)'
;MRKAVILSLLMVGAAVGQGLSFEVATIKPAPPLDPQAILAGKMHVGMQIDGARVDIGGGIPFMLIMQAFDLKMHQIQGPDWMLKDPPRFDILATLPEGAKPNQVPEMLQNLLKDRFGLKYHMAKQEKDAYALVVGKQPLKLEQVEIEEAKPADPSAAAPEPPKGAQVIKIPGGGQATVTPTGGFAMNMRPQAGAKGIGNIRMKMDAPTPGANPMDMKMTMEMEATMDAFAGQLSALLDKPVVDMTELKGGYKLPLEMGLADLMGVAQKLGGAMGINPGAMGGAPAAGPAFAASDPAGNSSLKDSVQKLGLRLEPRKLPIDVMVIDHIEKNPTDN
;
A
#
# COMPACT_ATOMS: atom_id res chain seq x y z
N MET A 1 13.28 -24.56 45.88
CA MET A 1 13.72 -23.18 45.60
C MET A 1 15.07 -23.21 44.91
N ARG A 2 15.12 -23.04 43.58
CA ARG A 2 16.36 -22.84 42.82
C ARG A 2 16.19 -21.55 42.01
N LYS A 3 17.02 -20.56 42.31
CA LYS A 3 17.04 -19.23 41.70
C LYS A 3 17.62 -19.37 40.29
N ALA A 4 16.86 -18.99 39.27
CA ALA A 4 17.40 -18.76 37.93
C ALA A 4 17.87 -17.30 37.86
N VAL A 5 19.17 -17.10 37.66
CA VAL A 5 19.79 -15.80 37.41
C VAL A 5 19.64 -15.53 35.92
N ILE A 6 18.84 -14.51 35.56
CA ILE A 6 18.74 -13.99 34.20
C ILE A 6 19.97 -13.11 33.99
N LEU A 7 20.88 -13.57 33.12
CA LEU A 7 22.06 -12.81 32.73
C LEU A 7 21.71 -11.98 31.49
N SER A 8 21.36 -10.71 31.70
CA SER A 8 21.22 -9.72 30.64
C SER A 8 22.60 -9.30 30.16
N LEU A 9 23.02 -9.75 28.99
CA LEU A 9 24.29 -9.34 28.40
C LEU A 9 24.08 -8.02 27.62
N LEU A 10 24.52 -6.90 28.22
CA LEU A 10 24.68 -5.63 27.53
C LEU A 10 26.03 -5.68 26.77
N MET A 11 25.99 -5.84 25.44
CA MET A 11 27.15 -5.62 24.59
C MET A 11 27.21 -4.14 24.23
N VAL A 12 28.06 -3.37 24.91
CA VAL A 12 28.51 -2.05 24.44
C VAL A 12 29.80 -2.28 23.65
N GLY A 13 29.68 -2.28 22.32
CA GLY A 13 30.81 -2.33 21.38
C GLY A 13 30.85 -1.05 20.55
N ALA A 14 32.01 -0.38 20.55
CA ALA A 14 32.25 0.89 19.89
C ALA A 14 31.98 0.87 18.36
N ALA A 15 31.53 2.02 17.86
CA ALA A 15 31.17 2.28 16.48
C ALA A 15 32.34 2.05 15.49
N VAL A 16 32.16 1.09 14.59
CA VAL A 16 32.84 1.00 13.30
C VAL A 16 31.80 0.54 12.26
N GLY A 17 31.32 1.47 11.44
CA GLY A 17 30.61 1.21 10.18
C GLY A 17 29.40 0.26 10.23
N GLN A 18 28.49 0.41 11.21
CA GLN A 18 27.28 -0.40 11.22
C GLN A 18 26.36 0.00 10.07
N GLY A 19 26.06 -0.95 9.18
CA GLY A 19 25.04 -0.78 8.15
C GLY A 19 23.71 -0.35 8.78
N LEU A 20 22.86 0.30 7.99
CA LEU A 20 21.57 0.81 8.46
C LEU A 20 20.73 -0.35 9.02
N SER A 21 20.68 -0.48 10.34
CA SER A 21 19.93 -1.52 11.06
C SER A 21 19.12 -0.87 12.18
N PHE A 22 18.03 -1.53 12.57
CA PHE A 22 17.29 -1.14 13.77
C PHE A 22 18.16 -1.36 15.02
N GLU A 23 18.06 -0.47 16.00
CA GLU A 23 18.75 -0.61 17.29
C GLU A 23 18.22 -1.84 18.04
N VAL A 24 16.89 -2.00 18.02
CA VAL A 24 16.18 -3.15 18.55
C VAL A 24 15.08 -3.51 17.57
N ALA A 25 14.93 -4.81 17.26
CA ALA A 25 13.80 -5.32 16.50
C ALA A 25 13.29 -6.61 17.13
N THR A 26 12.01 -6.64 17.46
CA THR A 26 11.30 -7.82 17.96
C THR A 26 10.34 -8.30 16.88
N ILE A 27 10.41 -9.59 16.56
CA ILE A 27 9.52 -10.23 15.59
C ILE A 27 8.72 -11.30 16.34
N LYS A 28 7.41 -11.27 16.21
CA LYS A 28 6.49 -12.25 16.81
C LYS A 28 5.46 -12.72 15.78
N PRO A 29 5.03 -13.98 15.82
CA PRO A 29 3.86 -14.41 15.04
C PRO A 29 2.66 -13.53 15.38
N ALA A 30 2.01 -12.98 14.34
CA ALA A 30 0.82 -12.17 14.50
C ALA A 30 -0.42 -13.05 14.70
N PRO A 31 -1.42 -12.61 15.48
CA PRO A 31 -2.70 -13.28 15.54
C PRO A 31 -3.41 -13.27 14.18
N PRO A 32 -4.41 -14.15 13.96
CA PRO A 32 -5.28 -14.07 12.80
C PRO A 32 -5.93 -12.69 12.68
N LEU A 33 -6.11 -12.20 11.46
CA LEU A 33 -6.78 -10.93 11.23
C LEU A 33 -8.24 -11.00 11.67
N ASP A 34 -8.65 -10.04 12.49
CA ASP A 34 -10.03 -9.83 12.89
C ASP A 34 -10.53 -8.50 12.31
N PRO A 35 -11.40 -8.53 11.29
CA PRO A 35 -11.95 -7.32 10.68
C PRO A 35 -12.67 -6.40 11.68
N GLN A 36 -13.33 -6.95 12.70
CA GLN A 36 -14.01 -6.13 13.71
C GLN A 36 -13.01 -5.46 14.63
N ALA A 37 -11.94 -6.15 15.03
CA ALA A 37 -10.86 -5.56 15.80
C ALA A 37 -10.12 -4.46 15.03
N ILE A 38 -9.91 -4.65 13.71
CA ILE A 38 -9.29 -3.64 12.84
C ILE A 38 -10.17 -2.39 12.74
N LEU A 39 -11.47 -2.56 12.46
CA LEU A 39 -12.41 -1.43 12.38
C LEU A 39 -12.57 -0.70 13.72
N ALA A 40 -12.49 -1.44 14.84
CA ALA A 40 -12.50 -0.87 16.18
C ALA A 40 -11.15 -0.23 16.60
N GLY A 41 -10.13 -0.27 15.75
CA GLY A 41 -8.79 0.25 16.06
C GLY A 41 -8.02 -0.54 17.12
N LYS A 42 -8.47 -1.75 17.46
CA LYS A 42 -7.85 -2.65 18.44
C LYS A 42 -6.73 -3.50 17.84
N MET A 43 -6.67 -3.57 16.52
CA MET A 43 -5.65 -4.26 15.72
C MET A 43 -5.27 -3.35 14.56
N HIS A 44 -3.99 -3.19 14.27
CA HIS A 44 -3.55 -2.46 13.07
C HIS A 44 -2.90 -3.43 12.08
N VAL A 45 -2.92 -3.05 10.81
CA VAL A 45 -2.26 -3.76 9.72
C VAL A 45 -1.37 -2.78 8.98
N GLY A 46 -0.18 -3.22 8.60
CA GLY A 46 0.80 -2.40 7.89
C GLY A 46 1.71 -1.62 8.82
N MET A 47 2.60 -0.82 8.22
CA MET A 47 3.66 -0.10 8.93
C MET A 47 3.18 1.25 9.47
N GLN A 48 3.57 1.56 10.69
CA GLN A 48 3.45 2.86 11.33
C GLN A 48 4.82 3.30 11.84
N ILE A 49 5.11 4.58 11.70
CA ILE A 49 6.35 5.17 12.20
C ILE A 49 5.96 6.35 13.09
N ASP A 50 6.26 6.24 14.39
CA ASP A 50 6.00 7.26 15.42
C ASP A 50 7.32 7.62 16.13
N GLY A 51 7.86 8.78 15.79
CA GLY A 51 9.20 9.19 16.24
C GLY A 51 10.26 8.17 15.83
N ALA A 52 10.90 7.57 16.82
CA ALA A 52 11.90 6.51 16.62
C ALA A 52 11.30 5.10 16.53
N ARG A 53 9.99 4.93 16.73
CA ARG A 53 9.36 3.60 16.73
C ARG A 53 8.81 3.25 15.36
N VAL A 54 9.09 2.02 14.92
CA VAL A 54 8.51 1.41 13.73
C VAL A 54 7.69 0.21 14.18
N ASP A 55 6.42 0.20 13.82
CA ASP A 55 5.47 -0.86 14.16
C ASP A 55 4.83 -1.41 12.89
N ILE A 56 5.02 -2.70 12.61
CA ILE A 56 4.41 -3.38 11.46
C ILE A 56 3.48 -4.46 11.99
N GLY A 57 2.17 -4.22 11.85
CA GLY A 57 1.13 -5.15 12.28
C GLY A 57 0.77 -6.13 11.17
N GLY A 58 0.75 -7.43 11.48
CA GLY A 58 0.31 -8.48 10.56
C GLY A 58 1.09 -8.59 9.26
N GLY A 59 2.36 -8.19 9.25
CA GLY A 59 3.23 -8.15 8.07
C GLY A 59 3.52 -9.54 7.51
N ILE A 60 3.30 -9.73 6.21
CA ILE A 60 3.67 -10.95 5.49
C ILE A 60 5.01 -10.76 4.77
N PRO A 61 5.85 -11.79 4.60
CA PRO A 61 7.17 -11.66 3.96
C PRO A 61 7.14 -10.97 2.59
N PHE A 62 6.12 -11.27 1.77
CA PHE A 62 5.93 -10.62 0.48
C PHE A 62 5.80 -9.09 0.58
N MET A 63 4.96 -8.60 1.51
CA MET A 63 4.74 -7.17 1.73
C MET A 63 5.97 -6.50 2.34
N LEU A 64 6.68 -7.19 3.24
CA LEU A 64 7.91 -6.67 3.82
C LEU A 64 8.99 -6.48 2.75
N ILE A 65 9.13 -7.44 1.81
CA ILE A 65 10.06 -7.31 0.67
C ILE A 65 9.65 -6.15 -0.23
N MET A 66 8.36 -6.05 -0.60
CA MET A 66 7.87 -4.94 -1.41
C MET A 66 8.25 -3.58 -0.80
N GLN A 67 8.05 -3.44 0.51
CA GLN A 67 8.32 -2.20 1.21
C GLN A 67 9.82 -1.94 1.38
N ALA A 68 10.62 -2.97 1.69
CA ALA A 68 12.05 -2.84 1.90
C ALA A 68 12.80 -2.42 0.61
N PHE A 69 12.36 -2.93 -0.54
CA PHE A 69 13.02 -2.73 -1.83
C PHE A 69 12.28 -1.80 -2.78
N ASP A 70 11.16 -1.21 -2.35
CA ASP A 70 10.33 -0.33 -3.17
C ASP A 70 9.85 -1.01 -4.46
N LEU A 71 9.41 -2.27 -4.33
CA LEU A 71 8.99 -3.13 -5.44
C LEU A 71 7.47 -3.18 -5.58
N LYS A 72 7.02 -3.18 -6.84
CA LYS A 72 5.61 -3.43 -7.19
C LYS A 72 5.32 -4.94 -7.10
N MET A 73 4.07 -5.33 -6.83
CA MET A 73 3.69 -6.76 -6.67
C MET A 73 4.17 -7.66 -7.81
N HIS A 74 4.14 -7.18 -9.05
CA HIS A 74 4.52 -7.94 -10.24
C HIS A 74 6.05 -8.08 -10.45
N GLN A 75 6.85 -7.38 -9.63
CA GLN A 75 8.31 -7.39 -9.67
C GLN A 75 8.92 -8.38 -8.68
N ILE A 76 8.11 -9.17 -7.95
CA ILE A 76 8.62 -10.18 -7.02
C ILE A 76 8.21 -11.55 -7.52
N GLN A 77 9.18 -12.45 -7.60
CA GLN A 77 8.97 -13.87 -7.85
C GLN A 77 9.63 -14.66 -6.73
N GLY A 78 8.89 -15.54 -6.07
CA GLY A 78 9.46 -16.37 -5.01
C GLY A 78 8.55 -17.54 -4.67
N PRO A 79 8.79 -18.21 -3.52
CA PRO A 79 8.03 -19.38 -3.13
C PRO A 79 6.53 -19.12 -3.04
N ASP A 80 5.72 -20.06 -3.54
CA ASP A 80 4.26 -19.99 -3.57
C ASP A 80 3.61 -19.67 -2.22
N TRP A 81 4.23 -20.13 -1.12
CA TRP A 81 3.70 -19.93 0.22
C TRP A 81 3.65 -18.45 0.63
N MET A 82 4.47 -17.58 0.01
CA MET A 82 4.47 -16.15 0.33
C MET A 82 3.16 -15.44 -0.05
N LEU A 83 2.38 -16.00 -0.97
CA LEU A 83 1.09 -15.46 -1.41
C LEU A 83 -0.10 -16.36 -1.07
N LYS A 84 0.07 -17.68 -1.09
CA LYS A 84 -1.05 -18.63 -0.89
C LYS A 84 -1.47 -18.78 0.58
N ASP A 85 -0.50 -18.97 1.47
CA ASP A 85 -0.71 -19.16 2.91
C ASP A 85 0.48 -18.57 3.69
N PRO A 86 0.65 -17.23 3.65
CA PRO A 86 1.79 -16.59 4.26
C PRO A 86 1.65 -16.53 5.78
N PRO A 87 2.74 -16.81 6.53
CA PRO A 87 2.80 -16.47 7.94
C PRO A 87 2.79 -14.95 8.10
N ARG A 88 2.27 -14.50 9.24
CA ARG A 88 2.17 -13.08 9.59
C ARG A 88 3.00 -12.79 10.82
N PHE A 89 3.61 -11.62 10.82
CA PHE A 89 4.46 -11.17 11.91
C PHE A 89 4.11 -9.77 12.35
N ASP A 90 4.07 -9.58 13.67
CA ASP A 90 4.13 -8.26 14.28
C ASP A 90 5.60 -7.93 14.51
N ILE A 91 6.04 -6.80 13.93
CA ILE A 91 7.43 -6.33 14.01
C ILE A 91 7.45 -5.00 14.74
N LEU A 92 8.08 -4.98 15.91
CA LEU A 92 8.33 -3.77 16.68
C LEU A 92 9.81 -3.45 16.62
N ALA A 93 10.16 -2.30 16.03
CA ALA A 93 11.54 -1.89 15.85
C ALA A 93 11.79 -0.45 16.28
N THR A 94 13.05 -0.15 16.62
CA THR A 94 13.51 1.17 17.06
C THR A 94 14.58 1.68 16.11
N LEU A 95 14.39 2.91 15.62
CA LEU A 95 15.36 3.64 14.84
C LEU A 95 16.53 4.09 15.73
N PRO A 96 17.79 3.92 15.28
CA PRO A 96 18.93 4.47 15.99
C PRO A 96 18.89 5.99 16.00
N GLU A 97 19.60 6.62 16.94
CA GLU A 97 19.63 8.06 17.07
C GLU A 97 20.08 8.75 15.76
N GLY A 98 19.33 9.77 15.35
CA GLY A 98 19.59 10.52 14.10
C GLY A 98 19.12 9.83 12.82
N ALA A 99 18.61 8.59 12.88
CA ALA A 99 18.03 7.94 11.71
C ALA A 99 16.70 8.59 11.30
N LYS A 100 16.47 8.62 9.99
CA LYS A 100 15.30 9.23 9.37
C LYS A 100 14.31 8.17 8.92
N PRO A 101 12.99 8.47 8.90
CA PRO A 101 11.98 7.52 8.42
C PRO A 101 12.21 6.99 7.00
N ASN A 102 12.83 7.79 6.11
CA ASN A 102 13.16 7.36 4.75
C ASN A 102 14.29 6.31 4.68
N GLN A 103 14.97 6.01 5.80
CA GLN A 103 15.96 4.94 5.91
C GLN A 103 15.35 3.61 6.39
N VAL A 104 14.09 3.61 6.83
CA VAL A 104 13.37 2.40 7.26
C VAL A 104 13.38 1.30 6.20
N PRO A 105 13.19 1.58 4.89
CA PRO A 105 13.27 0.53 3.87
C PRO A 105 14.61 -0.22 3.90
N GLU A 106 15.74 0.50 4.00
CA GLU A 106 17.06 -0.12 4.04
C GLU A 106 17.28 -0.95 5.32
N MET A 107 16.82 -0.44 6.46
CA MET A 107 16.84 -1.20 7.73
C MET A 107 16.00 -2.47 7.64
N LEU A 108 14.86 -2.40 6.97
CA LEU A 108 14.00 -3.55 6.73
C LEU A 108 14.65 -4.57 5.77
N GLN A 109 15.42 -4.13 4.78
CA GLN A 109 16.21 -5.05 3.93
C GLN A 109 17.20 -5.86 4.76
N ASN A 110 17.90 -5.20 5.70
CA ASN A 110 18.88 -5.88 6.56
C ASN A 110 18.19 -6.81 7.56
N LEU A 111 17.06 -6.39 8.16
CA LEU A 111 16.23 -7.26 8.99
C LEU A 111 15.79 -8.53 8.24
N LEU A 112 15.34 -8.39 6.98
CA LEU A 112 14.93 -9.54 6.17
C LEU A 112 16.10 -10.48 5.84
N LYS A 113 17.29 -9.94 5.56
CA LYS A 113 18.51 -10.74 5.34
C LYS A 113 18.90 -11.52 6.60
N ASP A 114 18.97 -10.83 7.73
CA ASP A 114 19.52 -11.40 8.97
C ASP A 114 18.52 -12.34 9.66
N ARG A 115 17.24 -11.96 9.68
CA ARG A 115 16.20 -12.67 10.43
C ARG A 115 15.46 -13.69 9.59
N PHE A 116 15.25 -13.43 8.30
CA PHE A 116 14.55 -14.36 7.40
C PHE A 116 15.49 -15.05 6.40
N GLY A 117 16.81 -14.80 6.47
CA GLY A 117 17.77 -15.41 5.55
C GLY A 117 17.59 -14.98 4.09
N LEU A 118 16.98 -13.81 3.83
CA LEU A 118 16.64 -13.38 2.48
C LEU A 118 17.85 -13.36 1.54
N LYS A 119 17.77 -14.12 0.45
CA LYS A 119 18.69 -14.10 -0.70
C LYS A 119 17.90 -13.94 -1.98
N TYR A 120 18.42 -13.15 -2.92
CA TYR A 120 17.76 -12.85 -4.19
C TYR A 120 18.76 -12.44 -5.25
N HIS A 121 18.29 -12.44 -6.50
CA HIS A 121 18.94 -11.78 -7.63
C HIS A 121 17.93 -11.00 -8.47
N MET A 122 18.42 -10.05 -9.26
CA MET A 122 17.60 -9.32 -10.24
C MET A 122 17.64 -10.04 -11.59
N ALA A 123 16.48 -10.17 -12.23
CA ALA A 123 16.36 -10.70 -13.58
C ALA A 123 15.48 -9.77 -14.43
N LYS A 124 15.85 -9.59 -15.70
CA LYS A 124 14.98 -8.93 -16.68
C LYS A 124 14.06 -9.96 -17.30
N GLN A 125 12.76 -9.74 -17.18
CA GLN A 125 11.74 -10.60 -17.77
C GLN A 125 10.88 -9.80 -18.74
N GLU A 126 10.71 -10.31 -19.97
CA GLU A 126 9.70 -9.76 -20.88
C GLU A 126 8.31 -10.12 -20.37
N LYS A 127 7.51 -9.10 -20.05
CA LYS A 127 6.12 -9.26 -19.61
C LYS A 127 5.18 -8.44 -20.47
N ASP A 128 3.96 -8.93 -20.65
CA ASP A 128 2.88 -8.12 -21.19
C ASP A 128 2.52 -7.03 -20.18
N ALA A 129 2.69 -5.79 -20.60
CA ALA A 129 2.52 -4.60 -19.77
C ALA A 129 1.75 -3.51 -20.54
N TYR A 130 1.34 -2.47 -19.84
CA TYR A 130 0.93 -1.21 -20.46
C TYR A 130 2.07 -0.20 -20.35
N ALA A 131 2.47 0.40 -21.46
CA ALA A 131 3.24 1.63 -21.43
C ALA A 131 2.28 2.80 -21.19
N LEU A 132 2.49 3.55 -20.12
CA LEU A 132 1.82 4.83 -19.89
C LEU A 132 2.55 5.89 -20.71
N VAL A 133 1.87 6.47 -21.70
CA VAL A 133 2.44 7.46 -22.62
C VAL A 133 1.55 8.69 -22.69
N VAL A 134 2.09 9.78 -23.23
CA VAL A 134 1.28 10.95 -23.60
C VAL A 134 0.37 10.55 -24.77
N GLY A 135 -0.92 10.82 -24.62
CA GLY A 135 -1.95 10.55 -25.63
C GLY A 135 -1.99 11.62 -26.72
N LYS A 136 -2.96 11.47 -27.64
CA LYS A 136 -3.20 12.47 -28.72
C LYS A 136 -3.97 13.70 -28.23
N GLN A 137 -4.67 13.57 -27.11
CA GLN A 137 -5.44 14.67 -26.54
C GLN A 137 -4.50 15.62 -25.77
N PRO A 138 -4.80 16.92 -25.68
CA PRO A 138 -4.04 17.84 -24.86
C PRO A 138 -3.94 17.35 -23.41
N LEU A 139 -2.75 17.45 -22.82
CA LEU A 139 -2.54 17.11 -21.41
C LEU A 139 -3.40 18.00 -20.53
N LYS A 140 -4.14 17.38 -19.61
CA LYS A 140 -4.98 18.04 -18.61
C LYS A 140 -4.47 17.69 -17.22
N LEU A 141 -3.24 18.11 -16.95
CA LEU A 141 -2.54 17.84 -15.70
C LEU A 141 -2.16 19.16 -15.05
N GLU A 142 -2.50 19.31 -13.78
CA GLU A 142 -2.00 20.41 -12.95
C GLU A 142 -0.72 19.93 -12.28
N GLN A 143 0.39 20.65 -12.53
CA GLN A 143 1.66 20.35 -11.89
C GLN A 143 1.61 20.79 -10.41
N VAL A 144 2.14 19.95 -9.55
CA VAL A 144 2.24 20.21 -8.11
C VAL A 144 3.59 19.76 -7.58
N GLU A 145 4.02 20.38 -6.49
CA GLU A 145 5.14 19.88 -5.71
C GLU A 145 4.66 18.67 -4.89
N ILE A 146 5.34 17.53 -5.04
CA ILE A 146 5.04 16.37 -4.20
C ILE A 146 5.71 16.61 -2.87
N GLU A 147 4.93 16.98 -1.86
CA GLU A 147 5.42 17.07 -0.49
C GLU A 147 5.90 15.69 -0.04
N GLU A 148 7.19 15.58 0.30
CA GLU A 148 7.69 14.40 1.00
C GLU A 148 6.97 14.29 2.35
N ALA A 149 6.51 13.09 2.69
CA ALA A 149 5.81 12.81 3.93
C ALA A 149 6.63 13.26 5.15
N LYS A 150 6.28 14.41 5.74
CA LYS A 150 6.72 14.79 7.09
C LYS A 150 5.99 13.90 8.10
N PRO A 151 6.59 13.58 9.26
CA PRO A 151 5.89 12.93 10.37
C PRO A 151 4.56 13.66 10.59
N ALA A 152 3.46 12.89 10.66
CA ALA A 152 2.11 13.45 10.65
C ALA A 152 2.00 14.61 11.64
N ASP A 153 1.86 15.83 11.16
CA ASP A 153 1.53 16.96 12.02
C ASP A 153 0.06 16.78 12.44
N PRO A 154 -0.23 16.47 13.72
CA PRO A 154 -1.60 16.35 14.19
C PRO A 154 -2.37 17.69 14.11
N SER A 155 -1.66 18.82 13.89
CA SER A 155 -2.21 20.17 13.76
C SER A 155 -2.51 20.59 12.31
N ALA A 156 -2.06 19.86 11.29
CA ALA A 156 -2.45 20.17 9.92
C ALA A 156 -3.95 19.86 9.77
N ALA A 157 -4.76 20.91 9.67
CA ALA A 157 -6.22 20.81 9.63
C ALA A 157 -6.64 19.95 8.43
N ALA A 158 -7.29 18.82 8.71
CA ALA A 158 -8.05 18.14 7.67
C ALA A 158 -9.21 19.04 7.23
N PRO A 159 -9.70 18.94 5.97
CA PRO A 159 -10.85 19.71 5.51
C PRO A 159 -12.00 19.57 6.51
N GLU A 160 -12.68 20.67 6.84
CA GLU A 160 -13.79 20.62 7.79
C GLU A 160 -14.83 19.60 7.31
N PRO A 161 -15.23 18.65 8.18
CA PRO A 161 -16.19 17.63 7.79
C PRO A 161 -17.53 18.28 7.46
N PRO A 162 -18.29 17.75 6.49
CA PRO A 162 -19.65 18.20 6.23
C PRO A 162 -20.49 18.16 7.51
N LYS A 163 -21.41 19.11 7.68
CA LYS A 163 -22.30 19.16 8.86
C LYS A 163 -23.03 17.82 9.03
N GLY A 164 -22.87 17.22 10.21
CA GLY A 164 -23.49 15.93 10.57
C GLY A 164 -22.73 14.69 10.08
N ALA A 165 -21.58 14.83 9.41
CA ALA A 165 -20.77 13.70 9.00
C ALA A 165 -20.06 13.05 10.20
N GLN A 166 -20.02 11.72 10.21
CA GLN A 166 -19.20 10.96 11.15
C GLN A 166 -17.76 10.96 10.67
N VAL A 167 -16.83 11.30 11.56
CA VAL A 167 -15.39 11.37 11.28
C VAL A 167 -14.71 10.13 11.83
N ILE A 168 -13.98 9.42 10.97
CA ILE A 168 -13.18 8.25 11.32
C ILE A 168 -11.71 8.60 11.07
N LYS A 169 -10.90 8.63 12.12
CA LYS A 169 -9.45 8.82 11.98
C LYS A 169 -8.80 7.51 11.54
N ILE A 170 -7.95 7.56 10.52
CA ILE A 170 -7.27 6.38 9.98
C ILE A 170 -5.84 6.33 10.56
N PRO A 171 -5.45 5.23 11.22
CA PRO A 171 -4.07 5.04 11.68
C PRO A 171 -3.09 5.21 10.51
N GLY A 172 -2.00 5.97 10.72
CA GLY A 172 -1.04 6.28 9.66
C GLY A 172 -1.27 7.59 8.90
N GLY A 173 -2.21 8.45 9.33
CA GLY A 173 -2.27 9.85 8.90
C GLY A 173 -3.39 10.23 7.93
N GLY A 174 -4.52 9.51 7.98
CA GLY A 174 -5.70 9.80 7.14
C GLY A 174 -6.96 10.10 7.94
N GLN A 175 -8.01 10.55 7.24
CA GLN A 175 -9.33 10.77 7.79
C GLN A 175 -10.39 10.33 6.77
N ALA A 176 -11.32 9.50 7.20
CA ALA A 176 -12.56 9.23 6.46
C ALA A 176 -13.73 9.98 7.09
N THR A 177 -14.69 10.37 6.27
CA THR A 177 -15.94 11.00 6.67
C THR A 177 -17.10 10.32 5.97
N VAL A 178 -18.17 10.06 6.72
CA VAL A 178 -19.40 9.45 6.19
C VAL A 178 -20.56 10.40 6.48
N THR A 179 -21.27 10.84 5.44
CA THR A 179 -22.44 11.72 5.61
C THR A 179 -23.66 10.91 6.06
N PRO A 180 -24.64 11.53 6.75
CA PRO A 180 -25.89 10.86 7.12
C PRO A 180 -26.67 10.29 5.93
N THR A 181 -26.43 10.85 4.74
CA THR A 181 -27.05 10.43 3.48
C THR A 181 -26.32 9.30 2.77
N GLY A 182 -25.23 8.77 3.36
CA GLY A 182 -24.46 7.65 2.80
C GLY A 182 -23.37 8.06 1.80
N GLY A 183 -22.99 9.34 1.76
CA GLY A 183 -21.79 9.80 1.05
C GLY A 183 -20.53 9.49 1.84
N PHE A 184 -19.42 9.26 1.15
CA PHE A 184 -18.14 8.90 1.73
C PHE A 184 -17.03 9.81 1.19
N ALA A 185 -16.13 10.27 2.06
CA ALA A 185 -14.89 10.89 1.63
C ALA A 185 -13.73 10.40 2.48
N MET A 186 -12.56 10.21 1.88
CA MET A 186 -11.35 9.75 2.54
C MET A 186 -10.17 10.55 2.06
N ASN A 187 -9.43 11.13 3.00
CA ASN A 187 -8.19 11.85 2.78
C ASN A 187 -7.05 11.01 3.35
N MET A 188 -6.09 10.64 2.53
CA MET A 188 -4.86 9.98 2.94
C MET A 188 -3.68 10.91 2.66
N ARG A 189 -2.82 11.07 3.66
CA ARG A 189 -1.52 11.70 3.49
C ARG A 189 -0.50 10.68 2.99
N PRO A 190 0.56 11.13 2.33
CA PRO A 190 1.65 10.23 1.96
C PRO A 190 2.26 9.60 3.22
N GLN A 191 2.55 8.30 3.15
CA GLN A 191 3.16 7.58 4.25
C GLN A 191 4.67 7.87 4.30
N ALA A 192 5.25 7.87 5.50
CA ALA A 192 6.69 8.04 5.65
C ALA A 192 7.45 6.97 4.84
N GLY A 193 8.38 7.42 3.98
CA GLY A 193 9.14 6.55 3.08
C GLY A 193 8.50 6.30 1.70
N ALA A 194 7.25 6.70 1.47
CA ALA A 194 6.65 6.64 0.14
C ALA A 194 7.33 7.65 -0.79
N LYS A 195 7.77 7.20 -1.97
CA LYS A 195 8.43 8.05 -2.96
C LYS A 195 7.46 8.48 -4.06
N GLY A 196 7.45 9.78 -4.36
CA GLY A 196 6.71 10.32 -5.50
C GLY A 196 5.19 10.20 -5.40
N ILE A 197 4.64 9.82 -4.24
CA ILE A 197 3.21 9.84 -3.91
C ILE A 197 3.00 10.97 -2.90
N GLY A 198 2.04 11.84 -3.18
CA GLY A 198 1.56 12.91 -2.31
C GLY A 198 0.19 12.58 -1.71
N ASN A 199 -0.66 13.60 -1.55
CA ASN A 199 -1.98 13.40 -0.96
C ASN A 199 -2.90 12.61 -1.89
N ILE A 200 -3.73 11.74 -1.30
CA ILE A 200 -4.79 11.02 -1.99
C ILE A 200 -6.12 11.42 -1.36
N ARG A 201 -7.02 11.97 -2.18
CA ARG A 201 -8.40 12.26 -1.81
C ARG A 201 -9.31 11.33 -2.57
N MET A 202 -10.29 10.80 -1.88
CA MET A 202 -11.30 9.89 -2.39
C MET A 202 -12.65 10.40 -1.97
N LYS A 203 -13.62 10.41 -2.89
CA LYS A 203 -14.99 10.83 -2.61
C LYS A 203 -15.96 10.00 -3.41
N MET A 204 -17.02 9.55 -2.74
CA MET A 204 -18.20 8.93 -3.31
C MET A 204 -19.40 9.74 -2.84
N ASP A 205 -20.17 10.25 -3.79
CA ASP A 205 -21.40 10.98 -3.48
C ASP A 205 -22.48 10.03 -2.94
N ALA A 206 -23.40 10.59 -2.16
CA ALA A 206 -24.52 9.83 -1.64
C ALA A 206 -25.37 9.24 -2.78
N PRO A 207 -25.88 8.01 -2.64
CA PRO A 207 -26.79 7.43 -3.62
C PRO A 207 -28.01 8.34 -3.85
N THR A 208 -28.24 8.70 -5.10
CA THR A 208 -29.46 9.40 -5.49
C THR A 208 -30.65 8.45 -5.38
N PRO A 209 -31.74 8.81 -4.66
CA PRO A 209 -32.93 7.97 -4.58
C PRO A 209 -33.48 7.61 -5.96
N GLY A 210 -33.65 6.32 -6.23
CA GLY A 210 -34.15 5.82 -7.52
C GLY A 210 -33.11 5.72 -8.64
N ALA A 211 -31.85 6.15 -8.42
CA ALA A 211 -30.77 5.89 -9.35
C ALA A 211 -30.30 4.44 -9.27
N ASN A 212 -29.79 3.91 -10.38
CA ASN A 212 -29.20 2.58 -10.40
C ASN A 212 -27.91 2.59 -9.54
N PRO A 213 -27.77 1.70 -8.54
CA PRO A 213 -26.54 1.60 -7.76
C PRO A 213 -25.28 1.40 -8.62
N MET A 214 -25.41 0.80 -9.80
CA MET A 214 -24.30 0.60 -10.74
C MET A 214 -23.78 1.89 -11.39
N ASP A 215 -24.54 2.98 -11.33
CA ASP A 215 -24.12 4.29 -11.84
C ASP A 215 -23.25 5.06 -10.84
N MET A 216 -23.07 4.51 -9.63
CA MET A 216 -22.20 5.11 -8.61
C MET A 216 -20.75 5.16 -9.10
N LYS A 217 -20.17 6.35 -8.94
CA LYS A 217 -18.77 6.62 -9.25
C LYS A 217 -18.04 7.10 -8.01
N MET A 218 -16.81 6.62 -7.89
CA MET A 218 -15.85 7.12 -6.93
C MET A 218 -14.90 8.05 -7.67
N THR A 219 -14.80 9.29 -7.19
CA THR A 219 -13.78 10.23 -7.63
C THR A 219 -12.57 10.08 -6.72
N MET A 220 -11.40 9.92 -7.33
CA MET A 220 -10.11 9.88 -6.65
C MET A 220 -9.25 10.98 -7.23
N GLU A 221 -8.61 11.78 -6.39
CA GLU A 221 -7.60 12.75 -6.79
C GLU A 221 -6.33 12.37 -6.06
N MET A 222 -5.27 12.08 -6.81
CA MET A 222 -3.96 11.80 -6.21
C MET A 222 -2.91 12.77 -6.73
N GLU A 223 -2.02 13.19 -5.84
CA GLU A 223 -0.81 13.91 -6.20
C GLU A 223 0.30 12.87 -6.39
N ALA A 224 0.91 12.78 -7.57
CA ALA A 224 2.03 11.86 -7.78
C ALA A 224 2.94 12.24 -8.95
N THR A 225 4.15 11.71 -8.92
CA THR A 225 5.01 11.59 -10.11
C THR A 225 4.46 10.53 -11.07
N MET A 226 4.82 10.58 -12.35
CA MET A 226 4.31 9.61 -13.34
C MET A 226 4.75 8.17 -13.09
N ASP A 227 5.94 7.94 -12.55
CA ASP A 227 6.38 6.59 -12.15
C ASP A 227 5.55 6.04 -10.99
N ALA A 228 5.32 6.85 -9.97
CA ALA A 228 4.48 6.47 -8.83
C ALA A 228 3.01 6.24 -9.28
N PHE A 229 2.51 7.07 -10.19
CA PHE A 229 1.20 6.89 -10.78
C PHE A 229 1.09 5.59 -11.59
N ALA A 230 2.08 5.27 -12.41
CA ALA A 230 2.16 3.99 -13.11
C ALA A 230 2.21 2.81 -12.11
N GLY A 231 2.91 2.96 -10.98
CA GLY A 231 2.87 2.02 -9.87
C GLY A 231 1.45 1.76 -9.33
N GLN A 232 0.69 2.82 -9.08
CA GLN A 232 -0.70 2.71 -8.62
C GLN A 232 -1.61 2.07 -9.68
N LEU A 233 -1.51 2.49 -10.95
CA LEU A 233 -2.26 1.86 -12.04
C LEU A 233 -1.92 0.37 -12.17
N SER A 234 -0.67 -0.03 -11.93
CA SER A 234 -0.25 -1.44 -11.93
C SER A 234 -0.93 -2.26 -10.84
N ALA A 235 -1.25 -1.66 -9.69
CA ALA A 235 -1.95 -2.33 -8.60
C ALA A 235 -3.45 -2.52 -8.89
N LEU A 236 -4.04 -1.58 -9.65
CA LEU A 236 -5.45 -1.61 -10.00
C LEU A 236 -5.72 -2.50 -11.22
N LEU A 237 -4.86 -2.40 -12.24
CA LEU A 237 -5.02 -3.08 -13.52
C LEU A 237 -4.61 -4.57 -13.48
N ASP A 238 -4.84 -5.25 -14.60
CA ASP A 238 -4.51 -6.66 -14.83
C ASP A 238 -3.04 -6.88 -15.22
N LYS A 239 -2.35 -5.82 -15.66
CA LYS A 239 -0.98 -5.87 -16.15
C LYS A 239 -0.13 -4.78 -15.52
N PRO A 240 1.19 -5.00 -15.41
CA PRO A 240 2.14 -3.96 -15.04
C PRO A 240 1.97 -2.72 -15.93
N VAL A 241 2.13 -1.54 -15.33
CA VAL A 241 2.17 -0.26 -16.03
C VAL A 241 3.55 0.36 -15.83
N VAL A 242 4.17 0.76 -16.94
CA VAL A 242 5.49 1.38 -16.97
C VAL A 242 5.36 2.80 -17.49
N ASP A 243 5.92 3.76 -16.76
CA ASP A 243 5.97 5.16 -17.19
C ASP A 243 6.90 5.32 -18.41
N MET A 244 6.34 5.80 -19.51
CA MET A 244 7.03 6.21 -20.73
C MET A 244 6.50 7.56 -21.21
N THR A 245 6.01 8.39 -20.29
CA THR A 245 5.45 9.72 -20.59
C THR A 245 6.53 10.79 -20.77
N GLU A 246 7.72 10.54 -20.24
CA GLU A 246 8.85 11.48 -20.13
C GLU A 246 8.57 12.74 -19.28
N LEU A 247 7.36 12.86 -18.71
CA LEU A 247 6.95 13.98 -17.88
C LEU A 247 7.73 14.00 -16.56
N LYS A 248 8.10 15.20 -16.10
CA LYS A 248 8.92 15.41 -14.90
C LYS A 248 8.15 16.25 -13.88
N GLY A 249 8.29 15.89 -12.60
CA GLY A 249 7.63 16.55 -11.49
C GLY A 249 6.38 15.82 -11.01
N GLY A 250 5.66 16.44 -10.07
CA GLY A 250 4.41 15.95 -9.52
C GLY A 250 3.20 16.50 -10.26
N TYR A 251 2.12 15.74 -10.28
CA TYR A 251 0.86 16.12 -10.91
C TYR A 251 -0.34 15.73 -10.06
N LYS A 252 -1.38 16.56 -10.07
CA LYS A 252 -2.71 16.17 -9.62
C LYS A 252 -3.39 15.34 -10.70
N LEU A 253 -3.87 14.17 -10.28
CA LEU A 253 -4.39 13.12 -11.15
C LEU A 253 -5.81 12.78 -10.70
N PRO A 254 -6.82 13.49 -11.24
CA PRO A 254 -8.21 13.13 -11.01
C PRO A 254 -8.58 11.88 -11.83
N LEU A 255 -9.13 10.88 -11.14
CA LEU A 255 -9.56 9.61 -11.67
C LEU A 255 -11.01 9.33 -11.26
N GLU A 256 -11.77 8.72 -12.16
CA GLU A 256 -13.11 8.22 -11.89
C GLU A 256 -13.11 6.69 -11.98
N MET A 257 -13.53 6.04 -10.90
CA MET A 257 -13.73 4.59 -10.86
C MET A 257 -15.21 4.26 -10.73
N GLY A 258 -15.71 3.37 -11.57
CA GLY A 258 -17.05 2.82 -11.42
C GLY A 258 -17.13 1.85 -10.25
N LEU A 259 -18.34 1.57 -9.77
CA LEU A 259 -18.56 0.62 -8.68
C LEU A 259 -18.01 -0.79 -8.99
N ALA A 260 -18.08 -1.23 -10.26
CA ALA A 260 -17.54 -2.52 -10.68
C ALA A 260 -16.01 -2.60 -10.52
N ASP A 261 -15.27 -1.58 -10.99
CA ASP A 261 -13.81 -1.51 -10.82
C ASP A 261 -13.45 -1.46 -9.33
N LEU A 262 -14.20 -0.69 -8.53
CA LEU A 262 -14.01 -0.58 -7.08
C LEU A 262 -14.16 -1.91 -6.36
N MET A 263 -15.19 -2.70 -6.70
CA MET A 263 -15.38 -4.04 -6.14
C MET A 263 -14.22 -4.98 -6.52
N GLY A 264 -13.75 -4.92 -7.76
CA GLY A 264 -12.59 -5.70 -8.21
C GLY A 264 -11.31 -5.35 -7.43
N VAL A 265 -11.07 -4.06 -7.19
CA VAL A 265 -9.95 -3.58 -6.37
C VAL A 265 -10.08 -4.02 -4.92
N ALA A 266 -11.26 -3.88 -4.31
CA ALA A 266 -11.51 -4.30 -2.93
C ALA A 266 -11.28 -5.80 -2.73
N GLN A 267 -11.66 -6.63 -3.72
CA GLN A 267 -11.41 -8.06 -3.68
C GLN A 267 -9.93 -8.40 -3.83
N LYS A 268 -9.20 -7.72 -4.73
CA LYS A 268 -7.75 -7.90 -4.90
C LYS A 268 -6.98 -7.50 -3.63
N LEU A 269 -7.27 -6.33 -3.06
CA LEU A 269 -6.63 -5.85 -1.83
C LEU A 269 -7.01 -6.71 -0.63
N GLY A 270 -8.28 -7.10 -0.50
CA GLY A 270 -8.74 -8.04 0.53
C GLY A 270 -8.00 -9.38 0.44
N GLY A 271 -7.90 -9.96 -0.76
CA GLY A 271 -7.14 -11.19 -1.00
C GLY A 271 -5.65 -11.07 -0.66
N ALA A 272 -4.98 -10.00 -1.12
CA ALA A 272 -3.57 -9.76 -0.83
C ALA A 272 -3.30 -9.50 0.67
N MET A 273 -4.28 -8.94 1.37
CA MET A 273 -4.25 -8.76 2.83
C MET A 273 -4.77 -9.98 3.58
N GLY A 274 -5.21 -11.05 2.92
CA GLY A 274 -5.83 -12.24 3.52
C GLY A 274 -7.13 -11.96 4.28
N ILE A 275 -7.80 -10.84 3.98
CA ILE A 275 -9.12 -10.46 4.50
C ILE A 275 -10.16 -11.04 3.55
N ASN A 276 -10.88 -12.07 4.00
CA ASN A 276 -11.98 -12.65 3.23
C ASN A 276 -13.17 -11.64 3.20
N PRO A 277 -13.72 -11.29 2.02
CA PRO A 277 -14.89 -10.41 1.91
C PRO A 277 -16.08 -10.84 2.76
N GLY A 278 -16.25 -12.15 2.99
CA GLY A 278 -17.32 -12.70 3.85
C GLY A 278 -17.17 -12.40 5.34
N ALA A 279 -16.03 -11.86 5.78
CA ALA A 279 -15.75 -11.51 7.18
C ALA A 279 -16.04 -10.04 7.52
N MET A 280 -16.27 -9.18 6.51
CA MET A 280 -16.82 -7.84 6.72
C MET A 280 -18.34 -7.93 6.88
N GLY A 281 -18.78 -8.20 8.11
CA GLY A 281 -20.19 -8.24 8.47
C GLY A 281 -20.87 -6.91 8.15
N GLY A 282 -21.54 -6.84 6.99
CA GLY A 282 -22.24 -5.64 6.53
C GLY A 282 -22.36 -5.52 5.00
N ALA A 283 -21.54 -6.21 4.21
CA ALA A 283 -21.76 -6.34 2.77
C ALA A 283 -22.78 -7.47 2.51
N PRO A 284 -23.80 -7.29 1.65
CA PRO A 284 -24.65 -8.41 1.27
C PRO A 284 -23.76 -9.51 0.70
N ALA A 285 -23.95 -10.73 1.20
CA ALA A 285 -23.30 -11.91 0.65
C ALA A 285 -23.62 -11.95 -0.85
N ALA A 286 -22.66 -11.55 -1.68
CA ALA A 286 -22.78 -11.67 -3.12
C ALA A 286 -22.84 -13.17 -3.40
N GLY A 287 -24.05 -13.66 -3.65
CA GLY A 287 -24.31 -15.07 -3.93
C GLY A 287 -23.54 -15.54 -5.17
N PRO A 288 -23.60 -16.86 -5.48
CA PRO A 288 -22.76 -17.50 -6.51
C PRO A 288 -22.89 -16.91 -7.92
N ALA A 289 -23.87 -16.04 -8.16
CA ALA A 289 -24.09 -15.34 -9.42
C ALA A 289 -23.11 -14.17 -9.69
N PHE A 290 -22.33 -13.72 -8.70
CA PHE A 290 -21.32 -12.66 -8.88
C PHE A 290 -19.90 -13.21 -9.14
N ALA A 291 -19.73 -14.53 -9.16
CA ALA A 291 -18.46 -15.21 -9.40
C ALA A 291 -18.00 -15.21 -10.86
N ALA A 292 -18.75 -14.56 -11.75
CA ALA A 292 -18.37 -14.33 -13.14
C ALA A 292 -18.53 -12.84 -13.46
N SER A 293 -17.58 -12.02 -13.03
CA SER A 293 -17.41 -10.70 -13.65
C SER A 293 -16.23 -10.79 -14.60
N ASP A 294 -16.55 -10.61 -15.88
CA ASP A 294 -15.63 -10.52 -17.01
C ASP A 294 -14.35 -9.70 -16.70
N PRO A 295 -13.24 -9.91 -17.43
CA PRO A 295 -12.02 -9.10 -17.36
C PRO A 295 -12.20 -7.62 -17.77
N ALA A 296 -13.44 -7.14 -17.89
CA ALA A 296 -13.83 -5.81 -18.36
C ALA A 296 -13.89 -4.73 -17.26
N GLY A 297 -13.75 -5.08 -15.98
CA GLY A 297 -13.85 -4.17 -14.83
C GLY A 297 -12.68 -3.21 -14.62
N ASN A 298 -12.06 -2.72 -15.70
CA ASN A 298 -11.01 -1.70 -15.70
C ASN A 298 -11.28 -0.57 -16.73
N SER A 299 -12.47 -0.54 -17.35
CA SER A 299 -12.77 0.36 -18.47
C SER A 299 -12.85 1.82 -18.02
N SER A 300 -13.52 2.09 -16.89
CA SER A 300 -13.67 3.47 -16.40
C SER A 300 -12.34 4.09 -15.99
N LEU A 301 -11.41 3.28 -15.46
CA LEU A 301 -10.08 3.72 -15.10
C LEU A 301 -9.25 4.06 -16.34
N LYS A 302 -9.29 3.21 -17.37
CA LYS A 302 -8.63 3.47 -18.66
C LYS A 302 -9.18 4.73 -19.33
N ASP A 303 -10.49 4.93 -19.28
CA ASP A 303 -11.14 6.13 -19.81
C ASP A 303 -10.74 7.39 -19.03
N SER A 304 -10.63 7.28 -17.69
CA SER A 304 -10.16 8.37 -16.85
C SER A 304 -8.73 8.77 -17.17
N VAL A 305 -7.82 7.82 -17.38
CA VAL A 305 -6.44 8.08 -17.83
C VAL A 305 -6.44 8.80 -19.19
N GLN A 306 -7.32 8.41 -20.11
CA GLN A 306 -7.47 9.11 -21.40
C GLN A 306 -7.95 10.55 -21.25
N LYS A 307 -8.89 10.83 -20.34
CA LYS A 307 -9.37 12.20 -20.06
C LYS A 307 -8.26 13.14 -19.59
N LEU A 308 -7.19 12.61 -18.98
CA LEU A 308 -6.00 13.36 -18.58
C LEU A 308 -5.05 13.69 -19.74
N GLY A 309 -5.34 13.18 -20.94
CA GLY A 309 -4.44 13.26 -22.09
C GLY A 309 -3.31 12.21 -22.05
N LEU A 310 -3.42 11.20 -21.19
CA LEU A 310 -2.49 10.07 -21.11
C LEU A 310 -3.09 8.83 -21.82
N ARG A 311 -2.28 7.81 -22.09
CA ARG A 311 -2.74 6.58 -22.75
C ARG A 311 -2.00 5.37 -22.20
N LEU A 312 -2.72 4.27 -22.08
CA LEU A 312 -2.18 2.96 -21.76
C LEU A 312 -2.05 2.14 -23.06
N GLU A 313 -0.82 1.85 -23.46
CA GLU A 313 -0.52 1.09 -24.66
C GLU A 313 -0.05 -0.32 -24.32
N PRO A 314 -0.75 -1.39 -24.76
CA PRO A 314 -0.26 -2.75 -24.59
C PRO A 314 1.09 -2.91 -25.29
N ARG A 315 2.11 -3.32 -24.54
CA ARG A 315 3.46 -3.59 -25.06
C ARG A 315 4.09 -4.76 -24.29
N LYS A 316 4.99 -5.49 -24.95
CA LYS A 316 5.95 -6.34 -24.24
C LYS A 316 7.09 -5.47 -23.77
N LEU A 317 7.33 -5.44 -22.47
CA LEU A 317 8.37 -4.63 -21.86
C LEU A 317 9.30 -5.52 -21.02
N PRO A 318 10.63 -5.27 -21.07
CA PRO A 318 11.54 -5.87 -20.11
C PRO A 318 11.31 -5.21 -18.75
N ILE A 319 10.84 -6.00 -17.79
CA ILE A 319 10.61 -5.57 -16.41
C ILE A 319 11.69 -6.18 -15.52
N ASP A 320 12.30 -5.36 -14.66
CA ASP A 320 13.19 -5.85 -13.61
C ASP A 320 12.36 -6.55 -12.53
N VAL A 321 12.69 -7.82 -12.30
CA VAL A 321 12.05 -8.72 -11.36
C VAL A 321 13.08 -9.20 -10.34
N MET A 322 12.76 -9.05 -9.06
CA MET A 322 13.46 -9.68 -7.95
C MET A 322 13.03 -11.15 -7.87
N VAL A 323 13.97 -12.05 -8.11
CA VAL A 323 13.78 -13.49 -7.90
C VAL A 323 14.34 -13.85 -6.52
N ILE A 324 13.46 -14.34 -5.64
CA ILE A 324 13.80 -14.76 -4.29
C ILE A 324 14.40 -16.16 -4.37
N ASP A 325 15.72 -16.23 -4.20
CA ASP A 325 16.48 -17.49 -4.20
C ASP A 325 16.23 -18.28 -2.92
N HIS A 326 16.11 -17.57 -1.80
CA HIS A 326 15.87 -18.18 -0.49
C HIS A 326 15.24 -17.16 0.46
N ILE A 327 14.26 -17.63 1.23
CA ILE A 327 13.70 -16.93 2.38
C ILE A 327 13.06 -17.96 3.30
N GLU A 328 13.29 -17.84 4.59
CA GLU A 328 12.72 -18.72 5.60
C GLU A 328 11.26 -18.34 5.90
N LYS A 329 10.43 -19.35 6.14
CA LYS A 329 9.02 -19.14 6.50
C LYS A 329 8.89 -18.49 7.88
N ASN A 330 9.81 -18.81 8.80
CA ASN A 330 9.86 -18.25 10.14
C ASN A 330 11.20 -17.52 10.35
N PRO A 331 11.22 -16.41 11.09
CA PRO A 331 12.45 -15.72 11.41
C PRO A 331 13.31 -16.54 12.37
N THR A 332 14.62 -16.25 12.40
CA THR A 332 15.51 -16.67 13.49
C THR A 332 15.06 -16.06 14.83
N ASP A 333 15.34 -16.77 15.91
CA ASP A 333 15.00 -16.32 17.28
C ASP A 333 15.58 -14.92 17.58
N ASN A 334 14.89 -14.18 18.47
CA ASN A 334 15.24 -12.80 18.85
C ASN A 334 16.52 -12.74 19.71
#